data_AF-A0A0H1BD54-F1
#
_entry.id   AF-A0A0H1BD54-F1
#
_cell.length_a   1.000
_cell.length_b   1.000
_cell.length_c   1.000
_cell.angle_alpha   90.00
_cell.angle_beta   90.00
_cell.angle_gamma   90.00
#
_symmetry.space_group_name_H-M   'P 1'
#
loop_
_entity.id
_entity.type
_entity.pdbx_description
1 polymer ?
#
loop_
_entity_poly.entity_id
_entity_poly.type
_entity_poly.pdbx_seq_one_letter_code
_entity_poly.pdbx_strand_id
1 'polypeptide(L)'
;MSKMGDFDAVRKDIIAEMKKPGYDDGSAGPVFVRLAWHSSGTYDKETDTGGSNGAGMRYEGEAGDPANAGLEHARTFLEPIKK
;
A
#
# COMPACT_ATOMS: atom_id res chain seq x y z
N MET A 1 14.98 -10.61 2.07
CA MET A 1 13.57 -10.96 2.28
C MET A 1 13.36 -11.06 3.77
N SER A 2 12.40 -10.28 4.25
CA SER A 2 12.02 -10.19 5.64
C SER A 2 11.52 -11.54 6.17
N LYS A 3 11.78 -11.81 7.45
CA LYS A 3 11.22 -12.98 8.12
C LYS A 3 9.85 -12.63 8.71
N MET A 4 8.92 -13.58 8.71
CA MET A 4 7.61 -13.38 9.32
C MET A 4 7.77 -12.98 10.80
N GLY A 5 7.13 -11.89 11.21
CA GLY A 5 7.21 -11.35 12.58
C GLY A 5 8.42 -10.46 12.87
N ASP A 6 9.38 -10.35 11.94
CA ASP A 6 10.51 -9.43 12.05
C ASP A 6 10.17 -8.07 11.41
N PHE A 7 9.55 -7.20 12.20
CA PHE A 7 9.09 -5.89 11.71
C PHE A 7 10.23 -4.93 11.36
N ASP A 8 11.42 -5.10 11.96
CA ASP A 8 12.58 -4.28 11.63
C ASP A 8 13.13 -4.65 10.26
N ALA A 9 13.18 -5.95 9.95
CA ALA A 9 13.50 -6.42 8.61
C ALA A 9 12.49 -5.90 7.57
N VAL A 10 11.18 -6.00 7.85
CA VAL A 10 10.12 -5.49 6.96
C VAL A 10 10.27 -4.00 6.71
N ARG A 11 10.50 -3.21 7.77
CA ARG A 11 10.74 -1.77 7.65
C ARG A 11 11.93 -1.48 6.75
N LYS A 12 13.04 -2.20 6.93
CA LYS A 12 14.25 -2.03 6.12
C LYS A 12 14.00 -2.36 4.64
N ASP A 13 13.28 -3.44 4.35
CA ASP A 13 12.94 -3.84 2.99
C ASP A 13 12.03 -2.78 2.34
N ILE A 14 11.04 -2.22 3.06
CA ILE A 14 10.19 -1.13 2.56
C ILE A 14 11.00 0.13 2.26
N ILE A 15 11.93 0.53 3.15
CA ILE A 15 12.81 1.70 2.93
C ILE A 15 13.67 1.51 1.67
N ALA A 16 14.18 0.30 1.45
CA ALA A 16 14.96 -0.01 0.26
C ALA A 16 14.09 0.08 -1.01
N GLU A 17 12.86 -0.42 -0.95
CA GLU A 17 11.92 -0.41 -2.05
C GLU A 17 11.40 0.99 -2.42
N MET A 18 11.42 1.95 -1.48
CA MET A 18 11.04 3.34 -1.76
C MET A 18 11.92 3.99 -2.82
N LYS A 19 13.18 3.57 -3.00
CA LYS A 19 14.05 4.14 -4.04
C LYS A 19 13.66 3.60 -5.41
N LYS A 20 13.07 4.44 -6.26
CA LYS A 20 12.57 4.08 -7.60
C LYS A 20 12.97 5.13 -8.64
N PRO A 21 14.21 5.11 -9.16
CA PRO A 21 14.70 6.13 -10.10
C PRO A 21 13.86 6.34 -11.37
N GLY A 22 13.04 5.37 -11.76
CA GLY A 22 12.15 5.44 -12.92
C GLY A 22 10.68 5.73 -12.60
N TYR A 23 10.35 6.10 -11.37
CA TYR A 23 8.99 6.41 -10.93
C TYR A 23 8.94 7.80 -10.30
N ASP A 24 8.02 8.65 -10.76
CA ASP A 24 7.84 10.04 -10.32
C ASP A 24 9.16 10.81 -10.18
N ASP A 25 9.51 11.24 -8.97
CA ASP A 25 10.70 12.02 -8.62
C ASP A 25 11.90 11.16 -8.19
N GLY A 26 11.83 9.85 -8.42
CA GLY A 26 12.82 8.88 -7.97
C GLY A 26 12.42 8.12 -6.70
N SER A 27 11.23 8.37 -6.14
CA SER A 27 10.75 7.77 -4.90
C SER A 27 9.32 7.23 -5.01
N ALA A 28 9.08 6.02 -4.50
CA ALA A 28 7.74 5.48 -4.27
C ALA A 28 7.13 5.91 -2.92
N GLY A 29 7.86 6.69 -2.11
CA GLY A 29 7.40 7.18 -0.81
C GLY A 29 6.03 7.88 -0.89
N PRO A 30 5.83 8.88 -1.77
CA PRO A 30 4.55 9.56 -1.90
C PRO A 30 3.38 8.63 -2.24
N VAL A 31 3.56 7.69 -3.18
CA VAL A 31 2.48 6.75 -3.54
C VAL A 31 2.19 5.73 -2.44
N PHE A 32 3.19 5.32 -1.64
CA PHE A 32 2.97 4.47 -0.46
C PHE A 32 2.16 5.18 0.63
N VAL A 33 2.43 6.47 0.88
CA VAL A 33 1.62 7.28 1.81
C VAL A 33 0.18 7.39 1.30
N ARG A 34 0.00 7.66 0.00
CA ARG A 34 -1.35 7.71 -0.60
C ARG A 34 -2.06 6.37 -0.50
N LEU A 35 -1.40 5.25 -0.78
CA LEU A 35 -1.98 3.91 -0.63
C LEU A 35 -2.46 3.66 0.80
N ALA A 36 -1.64 3.99 1.80
CA ALA A 36 -2.01 3.82 3.21
C ALA A 36 -3.21 4.70 3.59
N TRP A 37 -3.20 5.97 3.18
CA TRP A 37 -4.32 6.89 3.38
C TRP A 37 -5.62 6.36 2.77
N HIS A 38 -5.62 5.99 1.49
CA HIS A 38 -6.81 5.51 0.78
C HIS A 38 -7.33 4.19 1.35
N SER A 39 -6.44 3.26 1.71
CA SER A 39 -6.80 1.99 2.34
C SER A 39 -7.54 2.17 3.67
N SER A 40 -7.20 3.22 4.43
CA SER A 40 -7.92 3.59 5.66
C SER A 40 -9.15 4.48 5.40
N GLY A 41 -9.17 5.21 4.29
CA GLY A 41 -10.15 6.26 3.99
C GLY A 41 -11.55 5.76 3.64
N THR A 42 -11.74 4.45 3.45
CA THR A 42 -13.06 3.84 3.23
C THR A 42 -13.84 3.56 4.52
N TYR A 43 -13.24 3.81 5.69
CA TYR A 43 -13.90 3.56 6.97
C TYR A 43 -15.14 4.45 7.18
N ASP A 44 -16.25 3.82 7.53
CA ASP A 44 -17.50 4.46 7.91
C ASP A 44 -17.85 4.11 9.37
N LYS A 45 -18.00 5.15 10.20
CA LYS A 45 -18.31 5.02 11.63
C LYS A 45 -19.73 4.52 11.90
N GLU A 46 -20.71 4.88 11.07
CA GLU A 46 -22.12 4.54 11.34
C GLU A 46 -22.40 3.07 11.03
N THR A 47 -21.73 2.54 10.00
CA THR A 47 -21.88 1.14 9.58
C THR A 47 -20.78 0.22 10.13
N ASP A 48 -19.70 0.78 10.67
CA ASP A 48 -18.47 0.08 11.10
C ASP A 48 -17.88 -0.82 9.99
N THR A 49 -17.93 -0.33 8.76
CA THR A 49 -17.41 -1.02 7.56
C THR A 49 -16.27 -0.24 6.92
N GLY A 50 -15.56 -0.91 6.00
CA GLY A 50 -14.39 -0.32 5.32
C GLY A 50 -13.14 -0.25 6.19
N GLY A 51 -12.20 0.60 5.77
CA GLY A 51 -10.91 0.77 6.42
C GLY A 51 -9.91 -0.36 6.12
N SER A 52 -8.72 -0.25 6.72
CA SER A 52 -7.56 -1.05 6.32
C SER A 52 -7.54 -2.47 6.89
N ASN A 53 -8.35 -2.76 7.91
CA ASN A 53 -8.33 -4.06 8.62
C ASN A 53 -8.79 -5.24 7.75
N GLY A 54 -9.69 -5.01 6.79
CA GLY A 54 -10.13 -6.02 5.83
C GLY A 54 -9.20 -6.22 4.64
N ALA A 55 -8.19 -5.36 4.50
CA ALA A 55 -7.33 -5.26 3.33
C ALA A 55 -8.12 -5.16 2.00
N GLY A 56 -9.21 -4.38 2.00
CA GLY A 56 -10.13 -4.25 0.87
C GLY A 56 -9.46 -3.76 -0.42
N MET A 57 -8.49 -2.84 -0.30
CA MET A 57 -7.67 -2.25 -1.36
C MET A 57 -6.94 -3.23 -2.30
N ARG A 58 -6.92 -4.55 -1.99
CA ARG A 58 -6.37 -5.59 -2.88
C ARG A 58 -7.41 -6.31 -3.74
N TYR A 59 -8.69 -6.01 -3.55
CA TYR A 59 -9.81 -6.61 -4.27
C TYR A 59 -10.44 -5.61 -5.23
N GLU A 60 -10.99 -6.12 -6.34
CA GLU A 60 -11.49 -5.29 -7.46
C GLU A 60 -12.47 -4.20 -7.03
N GLY A 61 -13.37 -4.48 -6.07
CA GLY A 61 -14.38 -3.52 -5.63
C GLY A 61 -13.80 -2.22 -5.09
N GLU A 62 -12.72 -2.27 -4.32
CA GLU A 62 -12.05 -1.06 -3.79
C GLU A 62 -10.87 -0.66 -4.69
N ALA A 63 -10.08 -1.62 -5.15
CA ALA A 63 -8.89 -1.36 -5.97
C ALA A 63 -9.21 -0.71 -7.32
N GLY A 64 -10.39 -1.01 -7.88
CA GLY A 64 -10.87 -0.49 -9.16
C GLY A 64 -11.67 0.80 -9.05
N ASP A 65 -11.91 1.33 -7.84
CA ASP A 65 -12.56 2.64 -7.68
C ASP A 65 -11.73 3.73 -8.38
N PRO A 66 -12.33 4.64 -9.19
CA PRO A 66 -11.60 5.70 -9.88
C PRO A 66 -10.73 6.58 -8.97
N ALA A 67 -11.13 6.80 -7.70
CA ALA A 67 -10.34 7.57 -6.74
C ALA A 67 -9.04 6.85 -6.33
N ASN A 68 -8.94 5.55 -6.57
CA ASN A 68 -7.79 4.69 -6.27
C ASN A 68 -6.88 4.43 -7.49
N ALA A 69 -7.15 5.06 -8.64
CA ALA A 69 -6.31 4.95 -9.82
C ALA A 69 -4.83 5.30 -9.51
N GLY A 70 -3.90 4.50 -10.04
CA GLY A 70 -2.46 4.62 -9.82
C GLY A 70 -1.94 3.88 -8.57
N LEU A 71 -2.82 3.47 -7.64
CA LEU A 71 -2.41 2.75 -6.42
C LEU A 71 -1.99 1.30 -6.69
N GLU A 72 -2.29 0.76 -7.88
CA GLU A 72 -1.76 -0.51 -8.36
C GLU A 72 -0.24 -0.52 -8.40
N HIS A 73 0.41 0.60 -8.77
CA HIS A 73 1.87 0.70 -8.76
C HIS A 73 2.44 0.47 -7.36
N ALA A 74 1.85 1.12 -6.35
CA ALA A 74 2.25 0.94 -4.97
C ALA A 74 2.09 -0.52 -4.50
N ARG A 75 0.95 -1.16 -4.83
CA ARG A 75 0.73 -2.58 -4.50
C ARG A 75 1.75 -3.49 -5.20
N THR A 76 2.03 -3.25 -6.48
CA THR A 76 3.02 -4.03 -7.25
C THR A 76 4.43 -3.90 -6.67
N PHE A 77 4.84 -2.70 -6.24
CA PHE A 77 6.17 -2.51 -5.63
C PHE A 77 6.30 -3.22 -4.28
N LEU A 78 5.21 -3.38 -3.53
CA LEU A 78 5.22 -4.06 -2.23
C LEU A 78 5.16 -5.60 -2.34
N GLU A 79 4.75 -6.15 -3.49
CA GLU A 79 4.58 -7.59 -3.69
C GLU A 79 5.85 -8.43 -3.41
N PRO A 80 7.08 -8.02 -3.79
CA PRO A 80 8.30 -8.76 -3.46
C PRO A 80 8.62 -8.82 -1.96
N ILE A 81 8.14 -7.87 -1.16
CA ILE A 81 8.34 -7.82 0.30
C ILE A 81 7.32 -8.72 1.01
N LYS A 82 6.13 -8.86 0.42
CA LYS A 82 5.03 -9.67 0.96
C LYS A 82 5.31 -11.19 0.87
N LYS A 83 6.07 -11.63 -0.13
CA LYS A 83 6.43 -13.03 -0.37
C LYS A 83 7.40 -13.55 0.69
#